data_AF-A0A0F9HX12-F1
#
_entry.id   AF-A0A0F9HX12-F1
#
_cell.length_a   1.000
_cell.length_b   1.000
_cell.length_c   1.000
_cell.angle_alpha   90.00
_cell.angle_beta   90.00
_cell.angle_gamma   90.00
#
_symmetry.space_group_name_H-M   'P 1'
#
loop_
_entity.id
_entity.type
_entity.pdbx_description
1 polymer ?
#
loop_
_entity_poly.entity_id
_entity_poly.type
_entity_poly.pdbx_seq_one_letter_code
_entity_poly.pdbx_strand_id
1 'polypeptide(L)'
;IFDYIRRIENPEMYSSNSKLQLNPALIEQLIHEQKKNREIQELILKRTNIMTEMNKTLELIKKFSVKAEPTIRNTIFNLFQAHNTLNPKEIIEKTNFDKEIVFSIISELHNEDLIQLTSKGRYKLK
;
A
#
# COMPACT_ATOMS: atom_id res chain seq x y z
N ILE A 1 3.12 0.33 -75.90
CA ILE A 1 2.48 -0.80 -76.61
C ILE A 1 2.10 -1.91 -75.61
N PHE A 2 3.04 -2.44 -74.82
CA PHE A 2 2.75 -3.49 -73.82
C PHE A 2 1.69 -3.12 -72.76
N ASP A 3 1.70 -1.88 -72.24
CA ASP A 3 0.67 -1.42 -71.29
C ASP A 3 -0.74 -1.29 -71.89
N TYR A 4 -0.82 -1.06 -73.20
CA TYR A 4 -2.09 -0.96 -73.89
C TYR A 4 -2.71 -2.36 -74.07
N ILE A 5 -1.88 -3.35 -74.43
CA ILE A 5 -2.30 -4.76 -74.54
C ILE A 5 -2.78 -5.29 -73.18
N ARG A 6 -2.05 -4.97 -72.10
CA ARG A 6 -2.41 -5.37 -70.72
C ARG A 6 -3.80 -4.90 -70.28
N ARG A 7 -4.21 -3.69 -70.69
CA ARG A 7 -5.51 -3.10 -70.35
C ARG A 7 -6.68 -3.69 -71.14
N ILE A 8 -6.42 -4.20 -72.35
CA ILE A 8 -7.42 -4.89 -73.19
C ILE A 8 -7.67 -6.31 -72.69
N GLU A 9 -6.62 -7.00 -72.24
CA GLU A 9 -6.74 -8.39 -71.77
C GLU A 9 -7.37 -8.52 -70.38
N ASN A 10 -7.33 -7.46 -69.56
CA ASN A 10 -7.87 -7.48 -68.18
C ASN A 10 -8.71 -6.23 -67.86
N PRO A 11 -9.80 -5.96 -68.60
CA PRO A 11 -10.58 -4.73 -68.45
C PRO A 11 -11.22 -4.62 -67.04
N GLU A 12 -11.50 -5.75 -66.39
CA GLU A 12 -12.10 -5.82 -65.05
C GLU A 12 -11.20 -5.30 -63.93
N MET A 13 -9.87 -5.42 -64.09
CA MET A 13 -8.90 -4.88 -63.12
C MET A 13 -8.72 -3.36 -63.21
N TYR A 14 -9.18 -2.74 -64.30
CA TYR A 14 -9.01 -1.31 -64.54
C TYR A 14 -10.35 -0.56 -64.63
N SER A 15 -11.48 -1.26 -64.54
CA SER A 15 -12.80 -0.64 -64.36
C SER A 15 -13.00 -0.26 -62.89
N SER A 16 -12.33 0.81 -62.46
CA SER A 16 -12.57 1.45 -61.16
C SER A 16 -12.72 2.96 -61.36
N ASN A 17 -13.89 3.34 -61.85
CA ASN A 17 -14.38 4.71 -61.68
C ASN A 17 -15.08 4.81 -60.31
N SER A 18 -14.31 4.93 -59.22
CA SER A 18 -14.81 5.49 -57.96
C SER A 18 -13.65 5.87 -57.04
N LYS A 19 -13.47 7.18 -56.81
CA LYS A 19 -12.57 7.71 -55.79
C LYS A 19 -13.19 7.41 -54.42
N LEU A 20 -12.43 6.73 -53.56
CA LEU A 20 -12.76 6.28 -52.18
C LEU A 20 -13.58 4.99 -52.05
N GLN A 21 -12.98 3.85 -52.41
CA GLN A 21 -13.30 2.57 -51.77
C GLN A 21 -12.21 2.27 -50.73
N LEU A 22 -12.50 2.55 -49.45
CA LEU A 22 -11.64 2.12 -48.35
C LEU A 22 -11.63 0.58 -48.30
N ASN A 23 -10.45 -0.01 -48.17
CA ASN A 23 -10.29 -1.47 -48.11
C ASN A 23 -11.05 -2.03 -46.90
N PRO A 24 -12.10 -2.86 -47.09
CA PRO A 24 -12.91 -3.41 -46.01
C PRO A 24 -12.10 -4.19 -44.98
N ALA A 25 -11.03 -4.88 -45.42
CA ALA A 25 -10.15 -5.64 -44.53
C ALA A 25 -9.36 -4.73 -43.56
N LEU A 26 -9.00 -3.51 -43.98
CA LEU A 26 -8.35 -2.53 -43.11
C LEU A 26 -9.32 -1.99 -42.05
N ILE A 27 -10.61 -1.83 -42.40
CA ILE A 27 -11.64 -1.38 -41.46
C ILE A 27 -11.90 -2.46 -40.40
N GLU A 28 -12.01 -3.73 -40.80
CA GLU A 28 -12.17 -4.84 -39.85
C GLU A 28 -10.97 -4.97 -38.89
N GLN A 29 -9.74 -4.81 -39.40
CA GLN A 29 -8.54 -4.78 -38.57
C GLN A 29 -8.56 -3.63 -37.56
N LEU A 30 -8.93 -2.42 -37.98
CA LEU A 30 -9.04 -1.25 -37.09
C LEU A 30 -10.10 -1.47 -35.99
N ILE A 31 -11.25 -2.04 -36.33
CA ILE A 31 -12.30 -2.37 -35.36
C ILE A 31 -11.81 -3.43 -34.36
N HIS A 32 -11.07 -4.43 -34.84
CA HIS A 32 -10.52 -5.49 -34.00
C HIS A 32 -9.46 -4.96 -33.01
N GLU A 33 -8.54 -4.11 -33.48
CA GLU A 33 -7.54 -3.46 -32.64
C GLU A 33 -8.18 -2.48 -31.63
N GLN A 34 -9.23 -1.76 -32.01
CA GLN A 34 -10.00 -0.94 -31.06
C GLN A 34 -10.64 -1.76 -29.94
N LYS A 35 -11.18 -2.95 -30.25
CA LYS A 35 -11.74 -3.85 -29.23
C LYS A 35 -10.67 -4.33 -28.25
N LYS A 36 -9.50 -4.76 -28.75
CA LYS A 36 -8.37 -5.13 -27.88
C LYS A 36 -7.92 -3.98 -26.97
N ASN A 37 -7.84 -2.76 -27.52
CA ASN A 37 -7.47 -1.58 -26.74
C ASN A 37 -8.47 -1.30 -25.61
N ARG A 38 -9.77 -1.50 -25.86
CA ARG A 38 -10.80 -1.35 -24.83
C ARG A 38 -10.64 -2.40 -23.71
N GLU A 39 -10.37 -3.65 -24.06
CA GLU A 39 -10.12 -4.71 -23.06
C GLU A 39 -8.90 -4.39 -22.20
N ILE A 40 -7.82 -3.89 -22.80
CA ILE A 40 -6.61 -3.46 -22.08
C ILE A 40 -6.91 -2.31 -21.13
N GLN A 41 -7.68 -1.30 -21.58
CA GLN A 41 -8.08 -0.17 -20.74
C GLN A 41 -8.92 -0.60 -19.54
N GLU A 42 -9.87 -1.53 -19.74
CA GLU A 42 -10.68 -2.09 -18.64
C GLU A 42 -9.82 -2.87 -17.64
N LEU A 43 -8.80 -3.58 -18.12
CA LEU A 43 -7.87 -4.34 -17.29
C LEU A 43 -6.94 -3.42 -16.48
N ILE A 44 -6.48 -2.33 -17.09
CA ILE A 44 -5.73 -1.26 -16.40
C ILE A 44 -6.60 -0.63 -15.31
N LEU A 45 -7.84 -0.23 -15.63
CA LEU A 45 -8.75 0.38 -14.67
C LEU A 45 -8.99 -0.52 -13.45
N LYS A 46 -9.21 -1.83 -13.67
CA LYS A 46 -9.34 -2.82 -12.59
C LYS A 46 -8.09 -2.89 -11.71
N ARG A 47 -6.90 -2.92 -12.32
CA ARG A 47 -5.63 -2.93 -11.55
C ARG A 47 -5.44 -1.65 -10.74
N THR A 48 -5.78 -0.49 -11.31
CA THR A 48 -5.70 0.79 -10.59
C THR A 48 -6.63 0.79 -9.37
N ASN A 49 -7.86 0.28 -9.51
CA ASN A 49 -8.79 0.16 -8.39
C ASN A 49 -8.26 -0.75 -7.29
N ILE A 50 -7.67 -1.91 -7.65
CA ILE A 50 -7.03 -2.81 -6.69
C ILE A 50 -5.89 -2.10 -5.96
N MET A 51 -5.03 -1.37 -6.68
CA MET A 51 -3.94 -0.60 -6.05
C MET A 51 -4.46 0.46 -5.09
N THR A 52 -5.55 1.15 -5.44
CA THR A 52 -6.14 2.15 -4.53
C THR A 52 -6.68 1.52 -3.25
N GLU A 53 -7.33 0.37 -3.34
CA GLU A 53 -7.79 -0.37 -2.15
C GLU A 53 -6.62 -0.88 -1.31
N MET A 54 -5.56 -1.42 -1.93
CA MET A 54 -4.34 -1.81 -1.22
C MET A 54 -3.70 -0.64 -0.49
N ASN A 55 -3.66 0.55 -1.11
CA ASN A 55 -3.13 1.75 -0.47
C ASN A 55 -3.97 2.18 0.73
N LYS A 56 -5.30 2.11 0.65
CA LYS A 56 -6.18 2.36 1.81
C LYS A 56 -5.93 1.34 2.92
N THR A 57 -5.77 0.06 2.58
CA THR A 57 -5.44 -0.98 3.56
C THR A 57 -4.09 -0.72 4.22
N LEU A 58 -3.07 -0.31 3.45
CA LEU A 58 -1.76 0.05 3.99
C LEU A 58 -1.83 1.28 4.92
N GLU A 59 -2.64 2.28 4.59
CA GLU A 59 -2.87 3.42 5.49
C GLU A 59 -3.56 2.99 6.79
N LEU A 60 -4.54 2.09 6.71
CA LEU A 60 -5.19 1.53 7.89
C LEU A 60 -4.18 0.74 8.73
N ILE A 61 -3.38 -0.14 8.11
CA ILE A 61 -2.32 -0.88 8.79
C ILE A 61 -1.34 0.08 9.44
N LYS A 62 -0.90 1.16 8.78
CA LYS A 62 -0.03 2.19 9.39
C LYS A 62 -0.72 2.88 10.57
N LYS A 63 -1.99 3.26 10.45
CA LYS A 63 -2.75 3.87 11.56
C LYS A 63 -2.90 2.93 12.75
N PHE A 64 -3.10 1.62 12.52
CA PHE A 64 -3.16 0.63 13.59
C PHE A 64 -1.79 0.27 14.14
N SER A 65 -0.74 0.19 13.30
CA SER A 65 0.63 -0.06 13.71
C SER A 65 1.19 1.07 14.57
N VAL A 66 0.94 2.34 14.21
CA VAL A 66 1.33 3.51 15.01
C VAL A 66 0.57 3.57 16.34
N LYS A 67 -0.63 2.97 16.42
CA LYS A 67 -1.38 2.81 17.69
C LYS A 67 -0.98 1.56 18.49
N ALA A 68 -0.35 0.57 17.84
CA ALA A 68 0.01 -0.73 18.41
C ALA A 68 1.50 -0.87 18.72
N GLU A 69 2.29 0.19 18.54
CA GLU A 69 3.66 0.28 19.06
C GLU A 69 3.59 0.93 20.44
N PRO A 70 3.44 0.16 21.54
CA PRO A 70 3.69 0.73 22.84
C PRO A 70 5.19 1.01 22.86
N THR A 71 5.55 2.30 22.84
CA THR A 71 6.91 2.69 23.22
C THR A 71 7.25 1.98 24.52
N ILE A 72 8.49 1.53 24.68
CA ILE A 72 8.95 0.81 25.88
C ILE A 72 8.52 1.59 27.15
N ARG A 73 8.57 2.92 27.08
CA ARG A 73 8.02 3.86 28.08
C ARG A 73 6.54 3.64 28.38
N ASN A 74 5.68 3.60 27.37
CA ASN A 74 4.24 3.36 27.54
C ASN A 74 3.95 1.97 28.12
N THR A 75 4.71 0.95 27.74
CA THR A 75 4.56 -0.41 28.31
C THR A 75 4.86 -0.41 29.81
N ILE A 76 5.96 0.22 30.23
CA ILE A 76 6.34 0.32 31.64
C ILE A 76 5.34 1.19 32.40
N PHE A 77 4.86 2.29 31.82
CA PHE A 77 3.85 3.14 32.44
C PHE A 77 2.50 2.41 32.63
N ASN A 78 2.04 1.67 31.61
CA ASN A 78 0.82 0.86 31.70
C ASN A 78 0.95 -0.26 32.75
N LEU A 79 2.14 -0.84 32.92
CA LEU A 79 2.40 -1.80 34.00
C LEU A 79 2.20 -1.17 35.37
N PHE A 80 2.67 0.06 35.57
CA PHE A 80 2.41 0.80 36.80
C PHE A 80 0.92 1.13 36.99
N GLN A 81 0.14 1.33 35.93
CA GLN A 81 -1.32 1.52 36.03
C GLN A 81 -2.04 0.24 36.45
N ALA A 82 -1.57 -0.92 35.98
CA ALA A 82 -2.16 -2.22 36.30
C ALA A 82 -1.78 -2.74 37.70
N HIS A 83 -0.75 -2.19 38.33
CA HIS A 83 -0.18 -2.70 39.58
C HIS A 83 -0.01 -1.60 40.63
N ASN A 84 -0.48 -1.83 41.86
CA ASN A 84 -0.39 -0.85 42.95
C ASN A 84 1.05 -0.38 43.26
N THR A 85 2.02 -1.31 43.24
CA THR A 85 3.45 -0.99 43.40
C THR A 85 4.29 -2.01 42.62
N LEU A 86 5.38 -1.58 41.99
CA LEU A 86 6.32 -2.44 41.28
C LEU A 86 7.76 -2.13 41.69
N ASN A 87 8.61 -3.16 41.68
CA ASN A 87 10.06 -2.99 41.73
C ASN A 87 10.68 -3.12 40.32
N PRO A 88 11.92 -2.62 40.09
CA PRO A 88 12.55 -2.72 38.77
C PRO A 88 12.74 -4.16 38.26
N LYS A 89 12.93 -5.15 39.15
CA LYS A 89 13.10 -6.56 38.77
C LYS A 89 11.79 -7.15 38.21
N GLU A 90 10.67 -6.88 38.85
CA GLU A 90 9.33 -7.29 38.43
C GLU A 90 8.97 -6.68 37.07
N ILE A 91 9.42 -5.44 36.81
CA ILE A 91 9.23 -4.79 35.51
C ILE A 91 10.04 -5.54 34.44
N ILE A 92 11.33 -5.80 34.69
CA ILE A 92 12.20 -6.56 33.78
C ILE A 92 11.62 -7.95 33.48
N GLU A 93 11.16 -8.67 34.50
CA GLU A 93 10.57 -10.01 34.35
C GLU A 93 9.27 -9.99 33.55
N LYS A 94 8.43 -8.95 33.72
CA LYS A 94 7.15 -8.83 33.03
C LYS A 94 7.27 -8.31 31.59
N THR A 95 8.26 -7.46 31.31
CA THR A 95 8.44 -6.87 29.98
C THR A 95 9.50 -7.55 29.14
N ASN A 96 10.41 -8.31 29.76
CA ASN A 96 11.61 -8.87 29.15
C ASN A 96 12.49 -7.80 28.46
N PHE A 97 12.50 -6.57 29.00
CA PHE A 97 13.34 -5.47 28.50
C PHE A 97 14.70 -5.45 29.20
N ASP A 98 15.70 -4.90 28.52
CA ASP A 98 17.03 -4.72 29.09
C ASP A 98 17.00 -3.88 30.35
N LYS A 99 17.82 -4.30 31.32
CA LYS A 99 17.93 -3.66 32.63
C LYS A 99 18.20 -2.16 32.50
N GLU A 100 19.15 -1.77 31.65
CA GLU A 100 19.54 -0.36 31.45
C GLU A 100 18.37 0.48 30.93
N ILE A 101 17.60 -0.05 29.98
CA ILE A 101 16.43 0.61 29.39
C ILE A 101 15.34 0.81 30.46
N VAL A 102 15.05 -0.23 31.26
CA VAL A 102 14.07 -0.14 32.35
C VAL A 102 14.48 0.92 33.37
N PHE A 103 15.75 0.98 33.77
CA PHE A 103 16.23 2.00 34.71
C PHE A 103 16.21 3.42 34.13
N SER A 104 16.52 3.59 32.84
CA SER A 104 16.39 4.90 32.16
C SER A 104 14.95 5.38 32.24
N ILE A 105 14.00 4.53 31.86
CA ILE A 105 12.58 4.90 31.82
C ILE A 105 12.03 5.14 33.23
N ILE A 106 12.37 4.32 34.22
CA ILE A 106 11.96 4.56 35.61
C ILE A 106 12.52 5.92 36.08
N SER A 107 13.76 6.25 35.75
CA SER A 107 14.36 7.55 36.08
C SER A 107 13.63 8.70 35.39
N GLU A 108 13.32 8.58 34.11
CA GLU A 108 12.53 9.57 33.35
C GLU A 108 11.15 9.79 33.98
N LEU A 109 10.39 8.72 34.23
CA LEU A 109 9.06 8.80 34.84
C LEU A 109 9.11 9.36 36.27
N HIS A 110 10.19 9.12 37.00
CA HIS A 110 10.39 9.69 38.33
C HIS A 110 10.71 11.19 38.26
N ASN A 111 11.56 11.61 37.32
CA ASN A 111 11.90 13.01 37.08
C ASN A 111 10.69 13.83 36.61
N GLU A 112 9.76 13.21 35.88
CA GLU A 112 8.50 13.80 35.45
C GLU A 112 7.40 13.77 36.52
N ASP A 113 7.73 13.35 37.76
CA ASP A 113 6.78 13.28 38.87
C ASP A 113 5.60 12.30 38.67
N LEU A 114 5.68 11.39 37.69
CA LEU A 114 4.62 10.43 37.37
C LEU A 114 4.62 9.22 38.32
N ILE A 115 5.80 8.86 38.84
CA ILE A 115 5.98 7.77 39.80
C ILE A 115 6.78 8.24 41.02
N GLN A 116 6.48 7.65 42.18
CA GLN A 116 7.15 7.94 43.44
C GLN A 116 7.68 6.67 44.11
N LEU A 117 8.85 6.80 44.75
CA LEU A 117 9.44 5.74 45.54
C LEU A 117 8.75 5.67 46.91
N THR A 118 8.23 4.50 47.24
CA THR A 118 7.63 4.23 48.55
C THR A 118 8.70 3.95 49.61
N SER A 119 8.33 4.08 50.88
CA SER A 119 9.20 3.73 52.03
C SER A 119 9.67 2.27 52.04
N LYS A 120 9.02 1.39 51.27
CA LYS A 120 9.40 -0.02 51.09
C LYS A 120 10.36 -0.24 49.90
N GLY A 121 10.87 0.81 49.28
CA GLY A 121 11.79 0.71 48.13
C GLY A 121 11.11 0.26 46.83
N ARG A 122 9.79 0.40 46.72
CA ARG A 122 9.00 0.06 45.51
C ARG A 122 8.47 1.33 44.86
N TYR A 123 8.29 1.35 43.55
CA TYR A 123 7.71 2.46 42.82
C TYR A 123 6.19 2.32 42.70
N LYS A 124 5.47 3.42 42.79
CA LYS A 124 4.01 3.49 42.54
C LYS A 124 3.69 4.73 41.72
N LEU A 125 2.55 4.72 41.03
CA LEU A 125 2.02 5.94 40.42
C LEU A 125 1.74 6.98 41.50
N LYS A 126 2.01 8.24 41.15
CA LYS A 126 1.70 9.39 42.00
C LYS A 126 0.21 9.70 41.95
#